data_AF-A0A2E5G823-F1
#
_entry.id   AF-A0A2E5G823-F1
#
_cell.length_a   1.000
_cell.length_b   1.000
_cell.length_c   1.000
_cell.angle_alpha   90.00
_cell.angle_beta   90.00
_cell.angle_gamma   90.00
#
_symmetry.space_group_name_H-M   'P 1'
#
loop_
_entity.id
_entity.type
_entity.pdbx_description
1 polymer ?
#
loop_
_entity_poly.entity_id
_entity_poly.type
_entity_poly.pdbx_seq_one_letter_code
_entity_poly.pdbx_strand_id
1 'polypeptide(L)'
;MVHSSLSSIGNVQGGAETVVDALLKVLGPKGTLVVPTFTYPGDYPPSRDPNWIFDPDRTPSAMGAITNAARTRPQAQRSFHLWHSVAAIGSLANKITTIGGSSA
;
A
#
# COMPACT_ATOMS: atom_id res chain seq x y z
N MET A 1 2.62 -2.51 10.64
CA MET A 1 1.65 -1.90 9.71
C MET A 1 1.60 -0.41 10.01
N VAL A 2 1.51 0.44 8.98
CA VAL A 2 1.54 1.91 9.12
C VAL A 2 0.33 2.54 8.45
N HIS A 3 -0.31 3.47 9.17
CA HIS A 3 -1.23 4.47 8.64
C HIS A 3 -0.56 5.84 8.84
N SER A 4 -0.63 6.72 7.85
CA SER A 4 0.21 7.91 7.86
C SER A 4 -0.40 9.08 7.10
N SER A 5 -0.03 10.29 7.52
CA SER A 5 -0.30 11.55 6.81
C SER A 5 1.02 12.26 6.56
N LEU A 6 1.44 12.38 5.30
CA LEU A 6 2.71 13.04 4.95
C LEU A 6 2.70 14.52 5.37
N SER A 7 1.56 15.20 5.21
CA SER A 7 1.42 16.61 5.60
C SER A 7 1.56 16.83 7.10
N SER A 8 1.17 15.85 7.92
CA SER A 8 1.34 15.91 9.38
C SER A 8 2.80 15.77 9.84
N ILE A 9 3.68 15.24 9.00
CA ILE A 9 5.13 15.20 9.25
C ILE A 9 5.77 16.58 8.99
N GLY A 10 5.13 17.40 8.14
CA GLY A 10 5.67 18.67 7.67
C GLY A 10 6.43 18.51 6.35
N ASN A 11 7.39 19.39 6.10
CA ASN A 11 8.17 19.35 4.88
C ASN A 11 9.26 18.26 4.95
N VAL A 12 9.09 17.19 4.18
CA VAL A 12 10.07 16.10 4.05
C VAL A 12 10.81 16.26 2.74
N GLN A 13 12.13 16.49 2.79
CA GLN A 13 12.96 16.48 1.59
C GLN A 13 12.87 15.10 0.91
N GLY A 14 12.49 15.06 -0.37
CA GLY A 14 12.22 13.83 -1.13
C GLY A 14 10.83 13.21 -0.89
N GLY A 15 10.01 13.83 -0.04
CA GLY A 15 8.60 13.49 0.12
C GLY A 15 8.34 12.09 0.66
N ALA A 16 7.31 11.44 0.13
CA ALA A 16 6.83 10.13 0.58
C ALA A 16 7.89 9.02 0.46
N GLU A 17 8.71 9.04 -0.60
CA GLU A 17 9.76 8.04 -0.82
C GLU A 17 10.78 8.03 0.33
N THR A 18 11.20 9.20 0.81
CA THR A 18 12.10 9.34 1.95
C THR A 18 11.52 8.70 3.22
N VAL A 19 10.21 8.84 3.44
CA VAL A 19 9.55 8.21 4.59
C VAL A 19 9.55 6.69 4.45
N VAL A 20 9.26 6.17 3.26
CA VAL A 20 9.32 4.73 2.99
C VAL A 20 10.73 4.19 3.19
N ASP A 21 11.76 4.87 2.68
CA ASP A 21 13.16 4.51 2.88
C ASP A 21 13.56 4.48 4.36
N ALA A 22 13.16 5.50 5.12
CA ALA A 22 13.42 5.56 6.56
C ALA A 22 12.75 4.39 7.31
N LEU A 23 11.49 4.08 7.00
CA LEU A 23 10.77 2.96 7.60
C LEU A 23 11.45 1.62 7.28
N LEU A 24 11.79 1.38 6.01
CA LEU A 24 12.48 0.15 5.59
C LEU A 24 13.87 0.02 6.23
N LYS A 25 14.61 1.13 6.34
CA LYS A 25 15.92 1.15 7.01
C LYS A 25 15.81 0.76 8.48
N VAL A 26 14.83 1.29 9.21
CA VAL A 26 14.62 0.97 10.63
C VAL A 26 14.16 -0.48 10.82
N LEU A 27 13.28 -0.97 9.95
CA LEU A 27 12.80 -2.35 9.98
C LEU A 27 13.93 -3.37 9.70
N GLY A 28 14.90 -2.99 8.87
CA GLY A 28 16.00 -3.85 8.46
C GLY A 28 15.55 -5.06 7.64
N PRO A 29 16.49 -5.96 7.29
CA PRO A 29 16.23 -7.05 6.34
C PRO A 29 15.24 -8.11 6.85
N LYS A 30 15.03 -8.20 8.17
CA LYS A 30 14.09 -9.16 8.78
C LYS A 30 12.70 -8.56 8.99
N GLY A 31 12.55 -7.24 8.91
CA GLY A 31 11.28 -6.57 9.12
C GLY A 31 10.35 -6.68 7.91
N THR A 32 9.09 -6.28 8.10
CA THR A 32 8.10 -6.19 7.03
C THR A 32 7.25 -4.92 7.20
N LEU A 33 7.30 -4.03 6.22
CA LEU A 33 6.41 -2.88 6.13
C LEU A 33 5.10 -3.35 5.52
N VAL A 34 3.97 -2.91 6.09
CA VAL A 34 2.62 -3.19 5.56
C VAL A 34 1.83 -1.89 5.59
N VAL A 35 1.16 -1.57 4.49
CA VAL A 35 0.29 -0.41 4.35
C VAL A 35 -1.07 -0.84 3.78
N PRO A 36 -2.20 -0.27 4.25
CA PRO A 36 -3.48 -0.47 3.60
C PRO A 36 -3.47 0.17 2.21
N THR A 37 -4.04 -0.49 1.22
CA THR A 37 -4.13 0.02 -0.15
C THR A 37 -5.57 0.09 -0.63
N PHE A 38 -6.45 0.68 0.19
CA PHE A 38 -7.88 0.62 -0.06
C PHE A 38 -8.31 1.33 -1.33
N THR A 39 -9.38 0.77 -1.89
CA THR A 39 -10.05 1.14 -3.13
C THR A 39 -11.58 1.07 -2.95
N TYR A 40 -12.07 1.25 -1.73
CA TYR A 40 -13.49 1.28 -1.42
C TYR A 40 -14.20 2.48 -2.12
N PRO A 41 -15.42 2.33 -2.67
CA PRO A 41 -16.09 3.37 -3.46
C PRO A 41 -16.27 4.74 -2.78
N GLY A 42 -16.28 4.78 -1.44
CA GLY A 42 -16.33 6.03 -0.68
C GLY A 42 -15.11 6.91 -0.93
N ASP A 43 -13.92 6.31 -0.95
CA ASP A 43 -12.63 7.02 -1.00
C ASP A 43 -11.92 6.87 -2.35
N TYR A 44 -12.36 5.93 -3.20
CA TYR A 44 -11.81 5.67 -4.52
C TYR A 44 -12.92 5.69 -5.59
N PRO A 45 -13.30 6.87 -6.10
CA PRO A 45 -14.44 7.01 -7.01
C PRO A 45 -14.46 6.08 -8.24
N PRO A 46 -13.33 5.71 -8.88
CA PRO A 46 -13.35 4.78 -10.00
C PRO A 46 -13.94 3.41 -9.67
N SER A 47 -13.84 2.94 -8.42
CA SER A 47 -14.41 1.64 -8.02
C SER A 47 -15.93 1.63 -7.86
N ARG A 48 -16.60 2.77 -8.13
CA ARG A 48 -18.07 2.84 -8.25
C ARG A 48 -18.59 2.28 -9.56
N ASP A 49 -17.75 2.23 -10.60
CA ASP A 49 -18.13 1.64 -11.89
C ASP A 49 -18.19 0.11 -11.75
N PRO A 50 -19.34 -0.53 -12.02
CA PRO A 50 -19.46 -2.00 -11.95
C PRO A 50 -18.56 -2.73 -12.95
N ASN A 51 -18.06 -2.06 -14.00
CA ASN A 51 -17.12 -2.63 -14.98
C ASN A 51 -15.66 -2.34 -14.62
N TRP A 52 -15.39 -1.69 -13.50
CA TRP A 52 -14.03 -1.39 -13.07
C TRP A 52 -13.30 -2.66 -12.65
N ILE A 53 -12.10 -2.86 -13.20
CA ILE A 53 -11.24 -3.99 -12.86
C ILE A 53 -10.13 -3.52 -11.94
N PHE A 54 -10.02 -4.17 -10.79
CA PHE A 54 -8.89 -3.98 -9.88
C PHE A 54 -7.65 -4.69 -10.40
N ASP A 55 -6.64 -3.90 -10.75
CA ASP A 55 -5.29 -4.37 -11.05
C ASP A 55 -4.37 -4.06 -9.85
N PRO A 56 -3.87 -5.06 -9.11
CA PRO A 56 -3.04 -4.83 -7.93
C PRO A 56 -1.78 -4.01 -8.19
N ASP A 57 -1.19 -4.14 -9.39
CA ASP A 57 0.06 -3.48 -9.77
C ASP A 57 -0.20 -2.03 -10.18
N ARG A 58 -1.27 -1.81 -10.95
CA ARG A 58 -1.53 -0.49 -11.57
C ARG A 58 -2.44 0.39 -10.75
N THR A 59 -3.41 -0.18 -10.04
CA THR A 59 -4.45 0.58 -9.35
C THR A 59 -3.88 1.42 -8.22
N PRO A 60 -4.02 2.75 -8.24
CA PRO A 60 -3.67 3.59 -7.10
C PRO A 60 -4.48 3.28 -5.83
N SER A 61 -3.95 3.67 -4.68
CA SER A 61 -4.72 3.62 -3.43
C SER A 61 -5.21 5.01 -3.05
N ALA A 62 -6.40 5.08 -2.42
CA ALA A 62 -6.88 6.28 -1.78
C ALA A 62 -6.15 6.64 -0.46
N MET A 63 -5.28 5.77 0.07
CA MET A 63 -4.69 5.90 1.41
C MET A 63 -3.44 6.81 1.47
N GLY A 64 -3.34 7.80 0.58
CA GLY A 64 -2.34 8.87 0.64
C GLY A 64 -0.97 8.56 0.02
N ALA A 65 -0.07 9.54 0.10
CA ALA A 65 1.19 9.56 -0.65
C ALA A 65 2.19 8.49 -0.22
N ILE A 66 2.37 8.27 1.09
CA ILE A 66 3.31 7.25 1.63
C ILE A 66 2.86 5.84 1.24
N THR A 67 1.55 5.57 1.29
CA THR A 67 1.00 4.31 0.79
C THR A 67 1.32 4.11 -0.68
N ASN A 68 1.05 5.12 -1.51
CA ASN A 68 1.28 5.01 -2.95
C ASN A 68 2.77 4.81 -3.28
N ALA A 69 3.66 5.53 -2.60
CA ALA A 69 5.11 5.33 -2.69
C ALA A 69 5.54 3.91 -2.30
N ALA A 70 4.99 3.37 -1.19
CA ALA A 70 5.31 2.02 -0.75
C ALA A 70 4.82 0.96 -1.75
N ARG A 71 3.56 1.01 -2.21
CA ARG A 71 3.01 -0.02 -3.11
C ARG A 71 3.67 -0.09 -4.48
N THR A 72 4.26 1.00 -4.97
CA THR A 72 4.91 1.06 -6.30
C THR A 72 6.36 0.61 -6.28
N ARG A 73 6.89 0.23 -5.11
CA ARG A 73 8.28 -0.25 -4.99
C ARG A 73 8.40 -1.62 -5.67
N PRO A 74 9.52 -1.93 -6.36
CA PRO A 74 9.71 -3.21 -7.03
C PRO A 74 9.59 -4.44 -6.12
N GLN A 75 9.96 -4.32 -4.85
CA GLN A 75 9.84 -5.39 -3.86
C GLN A 75 8.47 -5.48 -3.16
N ALA A 76 7.52 -4.59 -3.49
CA ALA A 76 6.20 -4.62 -2.89
C ALA A 76 5.35 -5.75 -3.48
N GLN A 77 4.61 -6.43 -2.62
CA GLN A 77 3.53 -7.35 -3.02
C GLN A 77 2.21 -6.75 -2.54
N ARG A 78 1.12 -6.97 -3.28
CA ARG A 78 -0.21 -6.50 -2.90
C ARG A 78 -1.23 -7.64 -2.94
N SER A 79 -2.12 -7.68 -1.97
CA SER A 79 -3.22 -8.67 -1.96
C SER A 79 -4.32 -8.34 -2.98
N PHE A 80 -5.09 -9.37 -3.34
CA PHE A 80 -6.06 -9.32 -4.45
C PHE A 80 -7.50 -8.92 -4.04
N HIS A 81 -7.70 -8.37 -2.85
CA HIS A 81 -9.05 -7.96 -2.42
C HIS A 81 -9.47 -6.63 -3.07
N LEU A 82 -10.64 -6.62 -3.71
CA LEU A 82 -11.18 -5.48 -4.47
C LEU A 82 -11.20 -4.14 -3.71
N TRP A 83 -11.64 -4.14 -2.44
CA TRP A 83 -11.71 -2.92 -1.61
C TRP A 83 -10.64 -2.80 -0.53
N HIS A 84 -10.24 -3.91 0.07
CA HIS A 84 -9.42 -3.94 1.29
C HIS A 84 -8.02 -4.53 1.06
N SER A 85 -7.47 -4.39 -0.16
CA SER A 85 -6.11 -4.85 -0.42
C SER A 85 -5.10 -4.15 0.50
N VAL A 86 -3.99 -4.84 0.78
CA VAL A 86 -2.83 -4.31 1.49
C VAL A 86 -1.58 -4.52 0.64
N ALA A 87 -0.61 -3.61 0.73
CA ALA A 87 0.72 -3.81 0.18
C ALA A 87 1.73 -4.09 1.30
N ALA A 88 2.67 -4.98 1.04
CA ALA A 88 3.71 -5.36 1.97
C ALA A 88 5.10 -5.43 1.30
N ILE A 89 6.14 -5.05 2.03
CA ILE A 89 7.53 -5.14 1.63
C ILE A 89 8.33 -5.78 2.76
N GLY A 90 9.08 -6.85 2.47
CA GLY A 90 9.99 -7.48 3.43
C GLY A 90 9.75 -8.98 3.62
N SER A 91 10.33 -9.52 4.69
CA SER A 91 10.47 -10.97 4.94
C SER A 91 9.15 -11.75 4.94
N LEU A 92 8.05 -11.14 5.38
CA LEU A 92 6.73 -11.75 5.47
C LEU A 92 5.76 -11.23 4.40
N ALA A 93 6.21 -10.42 3.43
CA ALA A 93 5.33 -9.78 2.45
C ALA A 93 4.41 -10.78 1.74
N ASN A 94 4.98 -11.85 1.19
CA ASN A 94 4.22 -12.88 0.49
C ASN A 94 3.18 -13.56 1.39
N LYS A 95 3.56 -13.89 2.63
CA LYS A 95 2.65 -14.50 3.60
C LYS A 95 1.49 -13.56 3.91
N ILE A 96 1.75 -12.26 4.09
CA ILE A 96 0.72 -11.29 4.43
C ILE A 96 -0.23 -11.04 3.26
N THR A 97 0.27 -11.03 2.03
CA THR A 97 -0.54 -10.68 0.84
C THR A 97 -1.30 -11.85 0.23
N THR A 98 -0.97 -13.08 0.64
CA THR A 98 -1.65 -14.31 0.18
C THR A 98 -2.56 -14.93 1.25
N ILE A 99 -2.43 -14.54 2.53
CA ILE A 99 -3.36 -14.95 3.59
C ILE A 99 -4.62 -14.09 3.48
N GLY A 100 -5.56 -14.61 2.71
CA GLY A 100 -6.86 -14.02 2.42
C GLY A 100 -7.34 -14.67 1.15
N GLY A 101 -8.44 -15.43 1.23
CA GLY A 101 -9.02 -16.06 0.06
C GLY A 101 -9.32 -15.04 -1.05
N SER A 102 -9.53 -15.54 -2.26
CA SER A 102 -10.14 -14.77 -3.35
C SER A 102 -11.54 -14.34 -2.91
N SER A 103 -11.64 -13.15 -2.32
CA SER A 103 -12.89 -12.52 -1.93
C SER A 103 -13.04 -11.19 -2.67
N ALA A 104 -13.68 -11.28 -3.83
CA ALA A 104 -14.81 -10.47 -4.27
C ALA A 104 -15.44 -11.22 -5.47
#